data_AF-A0A841PGN1-F1
#
_entry.id   AF-A0A841PGN1-F1
#
_cell.length_a   1.000
_cell.length_b   1.000
_cell.length_c   1.000
_cell.angle_alpha   90.00
_cell.angle_beta   90.00
_cell.angle_gamma   90.00
#
_symmetry.space_group_name_H-M   'P 1'
#
loop_
_entity.id
_entity.type
_entity.pdbx_description
1 polymer ?
#
loop_
_entity_poly.entity_id
_entity_poly.type
_entity_poly.pdbx_seq_one_letter_code
_entity_poly.pdbx_strand_id
1 'polypeptide(L)' 'MAEASAKHQGETTMDHYAGIDVSLEYSSVCVVDASGKIIRESKVASEPEALIAWFASLRLPLVRMGLEAGSLSQ' A
#
# COMPACT_ATOMS: atom_id res chain seq x y z
N MET A 1 -39.12 -26.68 4.24
CA MET A 1 -37.73 -26.94 3.84
C MET A 1 -37.02 -25.60 3.82
N ALA A 2 -36.23 -25.30 4.84
CA ALA A 2 -35.44 -24.08 4.89
C ALA A 2 -34.08 -24.39 4.24
N GLU A 3 -33.78 -23.78 3.11
CA GLU A 3 -32.41 -23.73 2.61
C GLU A 3 -31.87 -22.34 2.87
N ALA A 4 -30.89 -22.30 3.78
CA ALA A 4 -30.22 -21.10 4.20
C ALA A 4 -29.51 -20.48 2.99
N SER A 5 -29.98 -19.31 2.58
CA SER A 5 -29.27 -18.43 1.67
C SER A 5 -27.93 -18.08 2.31
N ALA A 6 -26.88 -18.74 1.83
CA ALA A 6 -25.51 -18.48 2.24
C ALA A 6 -25.22 -17.02 1.90
N LYS A 7 -25.07 -16.23 2.97
CA LYS A 7 -24.68 -14.83 2.95
C LYS A 7 -23.44 -14.72 2.07
N HIS A 8 -23.57 -14.16 0.87
CA HIS A 8 -22.45 -13.50 0.23
C HIS A 8 -22.16 -12.30 1.14
N GLN A 9 -21.35 -12.56 2.17
CA GLN A 9 -20.60 -11.50 2.83
C GLN A 9 -19.74 -10.94 1.72
N GLY A 10 -20.18 -9.82 1.14
CA GLY A 10 -19.35 -9.02 0.27
C GLY A 10 -18.11 -8.70 1.06
N GLU A 11 -17.03 -9.43 0.79
CA GLU A 11 -15.70 -9.04 1.17
C GLU A 11 -15.49 -7.72 0.44
N THR A 12 -15.82 -6.61 1.11
CA THR A 12 -15.46 -5.29 0.65
C THR A 12 -13.96 -5.32 0.63
N THR A 13 -13.40 -5.62 -0.54
CA THR A 13 -11.96 -5.60 -0.77
C THR A 13 -11.61 -4.14 -0.53
N MET A 14 -11.21 -3.80 0.69
CA MET A 14 -10.99 -2.40 1.04
C MET A 14 -9.87 -1.92 0.12
N ASP A 15 -10.16 -0.87 -0.64
CA ASP A 15 -9.18 -0.24 -1.50
C ASP A 15 -8.04 0.29 -0.63
N HIS A 16 -6.81 -0.14 -0.93
CA HIS A 16 -5.61 0.38 -0.26
C HIS A 16 -4.80 1.24 -1.23
N TYR A 17 -4.23 2.30 -0.69
CA TYR A 17 -3.44 3.29 -1.41
C TYR A 17 -2.07 3.38 -0.78
N ALA A 18 -1.03 3.44 -1.61
CA ALA A 18 0.34 3.66 -1.14
C ALA A 18 0.81 5.07 -1.53
N GLY A 19 1.42 5.79 -0.60
CA GLY A 19 2.25 6.96 -0.86
C GLY A 19 3.71 6.59 -0.67
N ILE A 20 4.56 6.97 -1.60
CA ILE A 20 6.01 6.85 -1.51
C ILE A 20 6.60 8.25 -1.57
N ASP A 21 7.40 8.60 -0.57
CA ASP A 21 8.27 9.77 -0.56
C ASP A 21 9.71 9.29 -0.75
N VAL A 22 10.31 9.61 -1.90
CA VAL A 22 11.62 9.11 -2.31
C VAL A 22 12.71 10.06 -1.86
N SER A 23 13.67 9.54 -1.08
CA SER A 23 14.93 10.21 -0.75
C SER A 23 16.14 9.41 -1.25
N LEU A 24 17.36 9.91 -1.03
CA LEU A 24 18.59 9.28 -1.54
C LEU A 24 18.83 7.85 -1.00
N GLU A 25 18.82 7.68 0.32
CA GLU A 25 19.17 6.39 0.94
C GLU A 25 17.94 5.54 1.29
N TYR A 26 16.88 6.18 1.79
CA TYR A 26 15.67 5.50 2.23
C TYR A 26 14.42 6.25 1.76
N SER A 27 13.46 5.51 1.21
CA SER A 27 12.13 6.01 0.86
C SER A 27 11.15 5.73 1.99
N SER A 28 10.31 6.71 2.31
CA SER A 28 9.22 6.55 3.26
C SER A 28 8.01 6.04 2.50
N VAL A 29 7.40 4.96 3.00
CA VAL A 29 6.19 4.38 2.40
C VAL A 29 5.07 4.38 3.42
N CYS A 30 3.91 4.90 3.02
CA CYS A 30 2.68 4.91 3.81
C CYS A 30 1.55 4.24 3.03
N VAL A 31 0.88 3.28 3.65
CA VAL A 31 -0.29 2.59 3.11
C VAL A 31 -1.50 3.00 3.93
N VAL A 32 -2.54 3.45 3.24
CA VAL A 32 -3.82 3.85 3.83
C VAL A 32 -4.97 3.05 3.24
N ASP A 33 -6.06 2.91 3.99
CA ASP A 33 -7.34 2.43 3.45
C ASP A 33 -8.11 3.57 2.77
N ALA A 34 -9.27 3.23 2.19
CA ALA A 34 -10.16 4.18 1.53
C ALA A 34 -10.69 5.31 2.43
N SER A 35 -10.67 5.13 3.76
CA SER A 35 -11.06 6.16 4.73
C SER A 35 -9.88 7.07 5.13
N GLY A 36 -8.69 6.84 4.57
CA GLY A 36 -7.47 7.56 4.89
C GLY A 36 -6.79 7.09 6.18
N LYS A 37 -7.22 5.97 6.77
CA LYS A 37 -6.57 5.41 7.96
C LYS A 37 -5.26 4.75 7.55
N ILE A 38 -4.19 5.04 8.30
CA ILE A 38 -2.89 4.37 8.11
C ILE A 38 -3.01 2.89 8.49
N ILE A 39 -2.69 2.04 7.53
CA ILE A 39 -2.63 0.59 7.66
C ILE A 39 -1.19 0.13 7.90
N ARG A 40 -0.23 0.80 7.25
CA ARG A 40 1.20 0.50 7.42
C ARG A 40 2.08 1.68 7.05
N GLU A 41 3.14 1.86 7.81
CA GLU A 41 4.24 2.77 7.46
C GLU A 41 5.58 2.04 7.57
N SER A 42 6.53 2.39 6.71
CA SER A 42 7.87 1.83 6.75
C SER A 42 8.87 2.74 6.05
N LYS A 43 10.13 2.64 6.46
CA LYS A 43 11.27 3.13 5.67
C LYS A 43 11.88 1.94 4.96
N VAL A 44 12.05 2.07 3.65
CA VAL A 44 12.62 1.05 2.77
C VAL A 44 13.82 1.66 2.08
N ALA A 45 14.87 0.90 1.81
CA ALA A 45 15.98 1.41 1.01
C ALA A 45 15.45 1.95 -0.33
N SER A 46 16.01 3.05 -0.82
CA SER A 46 15.54 3.71 -2.05
C SER A 46 15.89 2.94 -3.34
N GLU A 47 16.42 1.74 -3.21
CA GLU A 47 16.65 0.83 -4.32
C GLU A 47 15.32 0.22 -4.81
N PRO A 48 15.09 0.16 -6.14
CA PRO A 48 13.86 -0.40 -6.70
C PRO A 48 13.55 -1.80 -6.20
N GLU A 49 14.55 -2.66 -6.05
CA GLU A 49 14.41 -4.05 -5.59
C GLU A 49 13.89 -4.13 -4.15
N ALA A 50 14.37 -3.26 -3.27
CA ALA A 50 13.92 -3.21 -1.89
C ALA A 50 12.44 -2.77 -1.80
N LEU A 51 12.05 -1.77 -2.58
CA LEU A 51 10.66 -1.32 -2.69
C LEU A 51 9.76 -2.43 -3.22
N ILE A 52 10.15 -3.09 -4.32
CA ILE A 52 9.38 -4.21 -4.91
C ILE A 52 9.19 -5.33 -3.88
N ALA A 53 10.26 -5.75 -3.19
CA ALA A 53 10.20 -6.79 -2.18
C ALA A 53 9.28 -6.41 -1.02
N TRP A 54 9.34 -5.14 -0.57
CA TRP A 54 8.47 -4.65 0.49
C TRP A 54 7.00 -4.64 0.06
N PHE A 55 6.68 -4.15 -1.15
CA PHE A 55 5.31 -4.15 -1.66
C PHE A 55 4.76 -5.56 -1.85
N ALA A 56 5.57 -6.49 -2.37
CA ALA A 56 5.18 -7.90 -2.50
C ALA A 56 4.86 -8.54 -1.14
N SER A 57 5.47 -8.05 -0.04
CA SER A 57 5.21 -8.54 1.32
C SER A 57 3.88 -8.10 1.92
N LEU A 58 3.25 -7.02 1.41
CA LEU A 58 2.04 -6.45 2.01
C LEU A 58 0.84 -7.40 1.97
N ARG A 59 0.73 -8.26 0.94
CA ARG A 59 -0.46 -9.11 0.69
C ARG A 59 -1.79 -8.33 0.75
N LEU A 60 -1.75 -7.04 0.43
CA LEU A 60 -2.91 -6.16 0.35
C LEU A 60 -3.22 -5.81 -1.11
N PRO A 61 -4.49 -5.70 -1.49
CA PRO A 61 -4.89 -5.21 -2.81
C PRO A 61 -4.65 -3.69 -2.89
N LEU A 62 -3.49 -3.29 -3.41
CA LEU A 62 -3.19 -1.90 -3.70
C LEU A 62 -3.82 -1.49 -5.03
N VAL A 63 -4.69 -0.48 -5.01
CA VAL A 63 -5.35 0.04 -6.21
C VAL A 63 -4.59 1.19 -6.86
N ARG A 64 -3.81 1.95 -6.09
CA ARG A 64 -3.00 3.05 -6.60
C ARG A 64 -1.81 3.35 -5.70
N MET A 65 -0.75 3.83 -6.34
CA MET A 65 0.46 4.30 -5.69
C MET A 65 0.76 5.73 -6.15
N GLY A 66 0.95 6.64 -5.20
CA GLY A 66 1.52 7.97 -5.42
C GLY A 66 3.02 7.95 -5.19
N LEU A 67 3.77 8.67 -6.02
CA LEU A 67 5.22 8.79 -5.94
C LEU A 67 5.58 10.27 -5.86
N GLU A 68 6.07 10.70 -4.71
CA GLU A 68 6.74 11.98 -4.55
C GLU A 68 8.24 11.74 -4.66
N ALA A 69 8.87 12.46 -5.58
CA ALA A 69 10.32 12.57 -5.63
C ALA A 69 10.67 14.06 -5.67
N GLY A 70 11.36 14.54 -4.62
CA GLY A 70 12.00 15.85 -4.65
C GLY A 70 13.14 15.88 -5.69
N SER A 71 13.66 17.06 -6.00
CA SER A 71 14.88 17.17 -6.81
C SER A 71 16.02 16.39 -6.12
N LEU A 72 16.40 15.24 -6.68
CA LEU A 72 17.44 14.35 -6.13
C LEU A 72 18.87 14.94 -6.25
N SER A 73 19.00 16.22 -6.61
CA SER A 73 20.27 16.89 -6.89
C SER A 73 20.34 18.21 -6.11
N GLN A 74 21.40 18.36 -5.33
CA GLN A 74 22.10 19.64 -5.16
C GLN A 74 23.55 19.44 -5.59
#